data_AF-A0A0D6AZX9-F1
#
_entry.id   AF-A0A0D6AZX9-F1
#
_cell.length_a   1.000
_cell.length_b   1.000
_cell.length_c   1.000
_cell.angle_alpha   90.00
_cell.angle_beta   90.00
_cell.angle_gamma   90.00
#
_symmetry.space_group_name_H-M   'P 1'
#
loop_
_entity.id
_entity.type
_entity.pdbx_description
1 polymer ?
#
loop_
_entity_poly.entity_id
_entity_poly.type
_entity_poly.pdbx_seq_one_letter_code
_entity_poly.pdbx_strand_id
1 'polypeptide(L)'
;MGVPVSKAELLDAISTTFGNLIYDLERVPPELARTASMEGHAAGTMMSPADLAAYLLGWNELVLKWLDRDDRGEALELPETGFEWNQLGLSTAE
;
A
#
# COMPACT_ATOMS: atom_id res chain seq x y z
N MET A 1 11.18 -12.73 4.36
CA MET A 1 12.10 -12.01 3.45
C MET A 1 12.85 -10.98 4.27
N GLY A 2 14.14 -10.78 4.00
CA GLY A 2 14.91 -9.69 4.60
C GLY A 2 14.59 -8.36 3.94
N VAL A 3 14.94 -7.24 4.58
CA VAL A 3 14.85 -5.90 3.98
C VAL A 3 15.96 -5.78 2.92
N PRO A 4 15.64 -5.38 1.67
CA PRO A 4 16.64 -5.19 0.62
C PRO A 4 17.70 -4.15 1.02
N VAL A 5 18.98 -4.44 0.76
CA VAL A 5 20.11 -3.54 1.09
C VAL A 5 20.79 -2.92 -0.14
N SER A 6 20.30 -3.25 -1.34
CA SER A 6 20.79 -2.68 -2.60
C SER A 6 19.66 -2.34 -3.55
N LYS A 7 19.92 -1.46 -4.53
CA LYS A 7 18.96 -1.11 -5.59
C LYS A 7 18.50 -2.35 -6.36
N ALA A 8 19.43 -3.27 -6.66
CA ALA A 8 19.11 -4.49 -7.38
C ALA A 8 18.18 -5.40 -6.56
N GLU A 9 18.49 -5.61 -5.28
CA GLU A 9 17.64 -6.39 -4.37
C GLU A 9 16.27 -5.74 -4.18
N LEU A 10 16.19 -4.41 -4.11
CA LEU A 10 14.93 -3.70 -3.95
C LEU A 10 14.03 -3.91 -5.17
N LEU A 11 14.58 -3.75 -6.38
CA LEU A 11 13.84 -3.96 -7.63
C LEU A 11 13.37 -5.41 -7.80
N ASP A 12 14.22 -6.38 -7.43
CA ASP A 12 13.88 -7.81 -7.47
C ASP A 12 12.78 -8.15 -6.46
N ALA A 13 12.89 -7.64 -5.23
CA ALA A 13 11.89 -7.81 -4.20
C ALA A 13 10.53 -7.21 -4.61
N ILE A 14 10.51 -5.99 -5.16
CA ILE A 14 9.29 -5.36 -5.67
C ILE A 14 8.68 -6.21 -6.78
N SER A 15 9.47 -6.61 -7.78
CA SER A 15 8.95 -7.38 -8.93
C SER A 15 8.37 -8.72 -8.50
N THR A 16 9.07 -9.44 -7.62
CA THR A 16 8.65 -10.75 -7.12
C THR A 16 7.40 -10.66 -6.26
N THR A 17 7.38 -9.73 -5.30
CA THR A 17 6.24 -9.59 -4.37
C THR A 17 5.00 -9.05 -5.07
N PHE A 18 5.17 -8.10 -6.00
CA PHE A 18 4.08 -7.59 -6.81
C PHE A 18 3.51 -8.66 -7.76
N GLY A 19 4.37 -9.48 -8.39
CA GLY A 19 3.92 -10.60 -9.22
C GLY A 19 3.05 -11.59 -8.45
N ASN A 20 3.45 -11.95 -7.23
CA ASN A 20 2.66 -12.82 -6.36
C ASN A 20 1.33 -12.16 -5.93
N LEU A 21 1.36 -10.87 -5.60
CA LEU A 21 0.16 -10.11 -5.24
C LEU A 21 -0.86 -10.10 -6.38
N ILE A 22 -0.43 -9.77 -7.60
CA ILE A 22 -1.33 -9.75 -8.77
C ILE A 22 -1.89 -11.14 -9.04
N TYR A 23 -1.06 -12.17 -8.98
CA TYR A 23 -1.51 -13.56 -9.14
C TYR A 23 -2.62 -13.93 -8.13
N ASP A 24 -2.50 -13.50 -6.88
CA ASP A 24 -3.53 -13.76 -5.87
C ASP A 24 -4.79 -12.91 -6.08
N LEU A 25 -4.65 -11.63 -6.49
CA LEU A 25 -5.79 -10.75 -6.79
C LEU A 25 -6.60 -11.23 -8.01
N GLU A 26 -5.94 -11.73 -9.06
CA GLU A 26 -6.61 -12.25 -10.25
C GLU A 26 -7.48 -13.49 -9.97
N ARG A 27 -7.19 -14.20 -8.89
CA ARG A 27 -7.96 -15.38 -8.46
C ARG A 27 -9.20 -15.01 -7.67
N VAL A 28 -9.37 -13.75 -7.27
CA VAL A 28 -10.54 -13.27 -6.55
C VAL A 28 -11.69 -13.08 -7.54
N PRO A 29 -12.83 -13.78 -7.37
CA PRO A 29 -14.01 -13.54 -8.19
C PRO A 29 -14.49 -12.09 -8.05
N PRO A 30 -14.84 -11.39 -9.14
CA PRO A 30 -15.28 -9.99 -9.10
C PRO A 30 -16.44 -9.75 -8.12
N GLU A 31 -17.33 -10.74 -7.94
CA GLU A 31 -18.48 -10.66 -7.04
C GLU A 31 -18.05 -10.63 -5.57
N LEU A 32 -16.88 -11.21 -5.25
CA LEU A 32 -16.32 -11.26 -3.91
C LEU A 32 -15.31 -10.13 -3.64
N ALA A 33 -14.88 -9.39 -4.67
CA ALA A 33 -13.85 -8.35 -4.53
C ALA A 33 -14.22 -7.26 -3.51
N ARG A 34 -15.51 -6.97 -3.34
CA ARG A 34 -16.05 -5.99 -2.36
C ARG A 34 -16.66 -6.63 -1.11
N THR A 35 -16.56 -7.94 -0.97
CA THR A 35 -17.08 -8.65 0.22
C THR A 35 -16.05 -8.56 1.35
N ALA A 36 -16.48 -8.11 2.54
CA ALA A 36 -15.62 -8.02 3.72
C ALA A 36 -15.35 -9.41 4.32
N SER A 37 -14.44 -10.15 3.69
CA SER A 37 -14.12 -11.55 4.02
C SER A 37 -12.73 -11.74 4.64
N MET A 38 -11.94 -10.68 4.78
CA MET A 38 -10.58 -10.71 5.33
C MET A 38 -10.52 -9.95 6.64
N GLU A 39 -9.68 -10.37 7.58
CA GLU A 39 -9.37 -9.56 8.76
C GLU A 39 -8.70 -8.25 8.32
N GLY A 40 -9.19 -7.13 8.84
CA GLY A 40 -8.63 -5.82 8.58
C GLY A 40 -7.36 -5.55 9.38
N HIS A 41 -6.69 -4.43 9.08
CA HIS A 41 -5.42 -4.07 9.73
C HIS A 41 -5.57 -3.75 11.23
N ALA A 42 -6.75 -3.30 11.67
CA ALA A 42 -7.07 -3.12 13.08
C ALA A 42 -7.78 -4.36 13.64
N ALA A 43 -7.42 -4.77 14.86
CA ALA A 43 -8.02 -5.95 15.49
C ALA A 43 -9.55 -5.83 15.60
N GLY A 44 -10.26 -6.87 15.16
CA GLY A 44 -11.72 -6.90 15.16
C GLY A 44 -12.38 -6.19 13.98
N THR A 45 -11.61 -5.67 13.02
CA THR A 45 -12.15 -5.13 11.76
C THR A 45 -12.11 -6.17 10.65
N MET A 46 -12.97 -5.99 9.65
CA MET A 46 -12.99 -6.79 8.43
C MET A 46 -12.77 -5.86 7.24
N MET A 47 -12.14 -6.37 6.18
CA MET A 47 -11.91 -5.66 4.94
C MET A 47 -12.18 -6.56 3.74
N SER A 48 -12.47 -5.94 2.59
CA SER A 48 -12.58 -6.63 1.31
C SER A 48 -11.23 -6.69 0.58
N PRO A 49 -11.07 -7.62 -0.37
CA PRO A 49 -9.90 -7.61 -1.27
C PRO A 49 -9.67 -6.26 -1.97
N ALA A 50 -10.76 -5.55 -2.31
CA ALA A 50 -10.66 -4.21 -2.91
C ALA A 50 -10.18 -3.14 -1.92
N ASP A 51 -10.51 -3.25 -0.63
CA ASP A 51 -10.02 -2.34 0.40
C ASP A 51 -8.51 -2.54 0.62
N LEU A 52 -8.04 -3.80 0.59
CA LEU A 52 -6.61 -4.11 0.59
C LEU A 52 -5.90 -3.49 -0.63
N ALA A 53 -6.48 -3.64 -1.83
CA ALA A 53 -5.91 -3.06 -3.04
C ALA A 53 -5.85 -1.52 -2.97
N ALA A 54 -6.91 -0.87 -2.48
CA ALA A 54 -6.96 0.57 -2.26
C ALA A 54 -5.91 1.03 -1.24
N TYR A 55 -5.75 0.29 -0.14
CA TYR A 55 -4.72 0.57 0.87
C TYR A 55 -3.31 0.54 0.27
N LEU A 56 -2.98 -0.50 -0.49
CA LEU A 56 -1.68 -0.62 -1.15
C LEU A 56 -1.46 0.46 -2.22
N LEU A 57 -2.50 0.84 -2.95
CA LEU A 57 -2.43 1.92 -3.93
C LEU A 57 -2.13 3.26 -3.26
N GLY A 58 -2.82 3.59 -2.17
CA GLY A 58 -2.60 4.83 -1.43
C GLY A 58 -1.16 4.98 -0.95
N TRP A 59 -0.55 3.91 -0.42
CA TRP A 59 0.86 3.92 -0.03
C TRP A 59 1.82 4.13 -1.21
N ASN A 60 1.57 3.49 -2.35
CA ASN A 60 2.39 3.67 -3.54
C ASN A 60 2.32 5.10 -4.08
N GLU A 61 1.11 5.67 -4.17
CA GLU A 61 0.93 7.06 -4.60
C GLU A 61 1.63 8.05 -3.67
N LEU A 62 1.58 7.79 -2.36
CA LEU A 62 2.22 8.63 -1.36
C LEU A 62 3.75 8.65 -1.50
N VAL A 63 4.36 7.47 -1.69
CA VAL A 63 5.81 7.36 -1.94
C VAL A 63 6.22 8.06 -3.23
N LEU A 64 5.45 7.88 -4.31
CA LEU A 64 5.71 8.55 -5.58
C LEU A 64 5.59 10.07 -5.47
N LYS A 65 4.61 10.56 -4.73
CA LYS A 65 4.44 11.99 -4.44
C LYS A 65 5.63 12.57 -3.66
N TRP A 66 6.18 11.84 -2.70
CA TRP A 66 7.36 12.29 -1.98
C TRP A 66 8.58 12.36 -2.91
N LEU A 67 8.79 11.36 -3.76
CA LEU A 67 9.90 11.36 -4.73
C LEU A 67 9.78 12.52 -5.72
N ASP A 68 8.58 12.78 -6.26
CA ASP A 68 8.34 13.89 -7.18
C ASP A 68 8.59 15.26 -6.54
N ARG A 69 8.20 15.44 -5.27
CA ARG A 69 8.47 16.67 -4.52
C ARG A 69 9.95 16.83 -4.16
N ASP A 70 10.64 15.75 -3.81
CA ASP A 70 12.09 15.74 -3.57
C ASP A 70 12.86 16.16 -4.83
N ASP A 71 12.51 15.57 -5.98
CA ASP A 71 13.11 15.90 -7.28
C ASP A 71 12.89 17.37 -7.67
N ARG A 72 11.82 18.00 -7.18
CA ARG A 72 11.51 19.43 -7.39
C ARG A 72 12.14 20.35 -6.35
N GLY A 73 12.80 19.81 -5.31
CA GLY A 73 13.36 20.56 -4.20
C GLY A 73 12.30 21.21 -3.29
N GLU A 74 11.09 20.68 -3.28
CA GLU A 74 9.99 21.17 -2.44
C GLU A 74 10.13 20.64 -1.00
N ALA A 75 9.58 21.39 -0.03
CA ALA A 75 9.55 20.93 1.35
C ALA A 75 8.63 19.70 1.49
N LEU A 76 9.18 18.61 2.04
CA LEU A 76 8.46 17.37 2.31
C LEU A 76 7.94 17.34 3.75
N GLU A 77 6.62 17.23 3.89
CA GLU A 77 5.98 16.84 5.16
C GLU A 77 5.61 15.36 5.08
N LEU A 78 6.30 14.54 5.87
CA LEU A 78 6.07 13.11 5.95
C LEU A 78 5.20 12.79 7.17
N PRO A 79 4.21 11.89 7.06
CA PRO A 79 3.81 11.15 5.85
C PRO A 79 2.90 11.94 4.88
N GLU A 80 2.06 12.83 5.38
CA GLU A 80 1.19 13.69 4.56
C GLU A 80 0.92 14.96 5.38
N THR A 81 0.64 16.08 4.71
CA THR A 81 0.37 17.35 5.40
C THR A 81 -0.78 17.20 6.39
N GLY A 82 -0.49 17.37 7.67
CA GLY A 82 -1.47 17.27 8.75
C GLY A 82 -1.71 15.87 9.32
N PHE A 83 -0.96 14.84 8.89
CA PHE A 83 -1.08 13.48 9.41
C PHE A 83 0.20 13.01 10.09
N GLU A 84 0.05 12.26 11.18
CA GLU A 84 1.16 11.53 11.82
C GLU A 84 1.25 10.09 11.30
N TRP A 85 2.44 9.49 11.39
CA TRP A 85 2.68 8.09 10.97
C TRP A 85 1.75 7.06 11.63
N ASN A 86 1.23 7.36 12.82
CA ASN A 86 0.28 6.51 13.55
C ASN A 86 -1.19 6.64 13.07
N GLN A 87 -1.48 7.58 12.16
CA GLN A 87 -2.84 7.85 11.65
C GLN A 87 -3.10 7.30 10.24
N LEU A 88 -2.07 6.82 9.54
CA LEU A 88 -2.19 6.45 8.13
C LEU A 88 -3.10 5.23 7.89
N GLY A 89 -3.16 4.31 8.85
CA GLY A 89 -4.06 3.14 8.78
C GLY A 89 -5.55 3.47 8.94
N LEU A 90 -5.90 4.71 9.33
CA LEU A 90 -7.29 5.15 9.49
C LEU A 90 -7.86 5.85 8.25
N SER A 91 -7.02 6.46 7.39
CA SER A 91 -7.52 7.31 6.30
C SER A 91 -8.01 6.55 5.06
N THR A 92 -7.66 5.26 4.92
CA THR A 92 -8.05 4.41 3.79
C THR A 92 -9.40 3.72 3.96
N ALA A 93 -10.17 4.09 4.99
CA ALA A 93 -11.45 3.47 5.36
C ALA A 93 -12.69 4.33 5.06
N GLU A 94 -12.55 5.47 4.37
CA GLU A 94 -13.68 6.33 3.95
C GLU A 94 -14.08 6.13 2.49
#